data_AF-A0A923SKZ0-F1
#
_entry.id   AF-A0A923SKZ0-F1
#
_cell.length_a   1.000
_cell.length_b   1.000
_cell.length_c   1.000
_cell.angle_alpha   90.00
_cell.angle_beta   90.00
_cell.angle_gamma   90.00
#
_symmetry.space_group_name_H-M   'P 1'
#
loop_
_entity.id
_entity.type
_entity.pdbx_description
1 polymer ?
#
loop_
_entity_poly.entity_id
_entity_poly.type
_entity_poly.pdbx_seq_one_letter_code
_entity_poly.pdbx_strand_id
1 'polypeptide(L)'
;MLKKEKIDRINHLAKKSKQEGLTEAEKEEQAVLRKEYIENFREQFKGHLNRMKFVEDLSEEELARLQKENEEIRRANAKAQREQEHLEQSGEQLQEKAEEIYDKNRQN
;
A
#
# COMPACT_ATOMS: atom_id res chain seq x y z
N MET A 1 6.75 3.86 -10.17
CA MET A 1 5.76 4.42 -9.22
C MET A 1 6.21 5.81 -8.86
N LEU A 2 5.29 6.78 -8.83
CA LEU A 2 5.63 8.15 -8.44
C LEU A 2 6.08 8.21 -6.98
N LYS A 3 6.99 9.13 -6.64
CA LYS A 3 7.45 9.32 -5.26
C LYS A 3 6.30 9.71 -4.33
N LYS A 4 6.39 9.30 -3.06
CA LYS A 4 5.35 9.54 -2.05
C LYS A 4 5.07 11.03 -1.87
N GLU A 5 6.09 11.89 -1.88
CA GLU A 5 5.91 13.34 -1.70
C GLU A 5 5.04 13.97 -2.81
N LYS A 6 5.18 13.48 -4.05
CA LYS A 6 4.38 13.97 -5.18
C LYS A 6 2.92 13.50 -5.08
N ILE A 7 2.69 12.27 -4.61
CA ILE A 7 1.33 11.75 -4.37
C ILE A 7 0.65 12.55 -3.26
N ASP A 8 1.37 12.83 -2.17
CA ASP A 8 0.88 13.65 -1.06
C ASP A 8 0.54 15.07 -1.54
N ARG A 9 1.38 15.65 -2.42
CA ARG A 9 1.10 16.95 -3.06
C ARG A 9 -0.15 16.92 -3.93
N ILE A 10 -0.34 15.88 -4.74
CA ILE A 10 -1.58 15.70 -5.54
C ILE A 10 -2.81 15.66 -4.63
N ASN A 11 -2.73 14.92 -3.51
CA ASN A 11 -3.82 14.80 -2.54
C ASN A 11 -4.11 16.14 -1.84
N HIS A 12 -3.07 16.88 -1.47
CA HIS A 12 -3.19 18.21 -0.89
C HIS A 12 -3.90 19.19 -1.85
N LEU A 13 -3.45 19.26 -3.11
CA LEU A 13 -4.09 20.09 -4.14
C LEU A 13 -5.53 19.64 -4.42
N ALA A 14 -5.80 18.34 -4.40
CA ALA A 14 -7.16 17.82 -4.57
C ALA A 14 -8.09 18.21 -3.41
N LYS A 15 -7.59 18.20 -2.16
CA LYS A 15 -8.34 18.65 -1.00
C LYS A 15 -8.61 20.16 -1.06
N LYS A 16 -7.59 20.97 -1.36
CA LYS A 16 -7.70 22.42 -1.52
C LYS A 16 -8.70 22.80 -2.61
N SER A 17 -8.64 22.14 -3.76
CA SER A 17 -9.59 22.34 -4.87
C SER A 17 -11.06 22.13 -4.49
N LYS A 18 -11.35 21.23 -3.53
CA LYS A 18 -12.71 20.96 -3.08
C LYS A 18 -13.22 21.95 -2.04
N GLN A 19 -12.31 22.54 -1.25
CA GLN A 19 -12.67 23.40 -0.12
C GLN A 19 -12.70 24.89 -0.53
N GLU A 20 -11.63 25.35 -1.17
CA GLU A 20 -11.37 26.79 -1.38
C GLU A 20 -11.18 27.13 -2.85
N GLY A 21 -11.02 26.12 -3.70
CA GLY A 21 -10.63 26.27 -5.10
C GLY A 21 -9.11 26.33 -5.29
N LEU A 22 -8.66 26.30 -6.54
CA LEU A 22 -7.24 26.39 -6.89
C LEU A 22 -6.96 27.67 -7.66
N THR A 23 -5.80 28.26 -7.38
CA THR A 23 -5.22 29.30 -8.24
C THR A 23 -4.79 28.71 -9.57
N GLU A 24 -4.63 29.53 -10.62
CA GLU A 24 -4.21 29.04 -11.94
C GLU A 24 -2.85 28.33 -11.89
N ALA A 25 -1.88 28.85 -11.13
CA ALA A 25 -0.59 28.20 -10.93
C ALA A 25 -0.73 26.81 -10.27
N GLU A 26 -1.62 26.66 -9.29
CA GLU A 26 -1.87 25.38 -8.64
C GLU A 26 -2.61 24.39 -9.54
N LYS A 27 -3.48 24.88 -10.44
CA LYS A 27 -4.13 24.04 -11.45
C LYS A 27 -3.11 23.49 -12.44
N GLU A 28 -2.17 24.33 -12.90
CA GLU A 28 -1.06 23.90 -13.76
C GLU A 28 -0.18 22.87 -13.04
N GLU A 29 0.22 23.14 -11.79
CA GLU A 29 0.98 22.19 -10.97
C GLU A 29 0.24 20.85 -10.84
N GLN A 30 -1.05 20.89 -10.50
CA GLN A 30 -1.88 19.69 -10.36
C GLN A 30 -1.97 18.91 -11.68
N ALA A 31 -2.10 19.61 -12.82
CA ALA A 31 -2.19 18.98 -14.13
C ALA A 31 -0.89 18.25 -14.50
N VAL A 32 0.27 18.88 -14.26
CA VAL A 32 1.58 18.27 -14.49
C VAL A 32 1.77 17.03 -13.61
N LEU A 33 1.49 17.15 -12.31
CA LEU A 33 1.65 16.03 -11.37
C LEU A 33 0.70 14.86 -11.69
N ARG A 34 -0.55 15.15 -12.08
CA ARG A 34 -1.51 14.12 -12.47
C ARG A 34 -1.11 13.42 -13.76
N LYS A 35 -0.58 14.15 -14.74
CA LYS A 35 -0.07 13.56 -15.98
C LYS A 35 1.06 12.58 -15.70
N GLU A 36 2.05 13.02 -14.91
CA GLU A 36 3.19 12.17 -14.53
C GLU A 36 2.73 10.92 -13.75
N TYR A 37 1.76 11.07 -12.84
CA TYR A 37 1.16 9.94 -12.12
C TYR A 37 0.50 8.94 -13.08
N ILE A 38 -0.33 9.42 -14.01
CA ILE A 38 -1.07 8.56 -14.95
C ILE A 38 -0.10 7.83 -15.90
N GLU A 39 0.95 8.50 -16.38
CA GLU A 39 1.97 7.89 -17.23
C GLU A 39 2.68 6.74 -16.51
N ASN A 40 3.17 7.00 -15.30
CA ASN A 40 3.77 5.96 -14.44
C ASN A 40 2.79 4.81 -14.15
N PHE A 41 1.54 5.13 -13.84
CA PHE A 41 0.51 4.13 -13.57
C PHE A 41 0.23 3.27 -14.81
N ARG A 42 0.13 3.87 -16.00
CA ARG A 42 -0.11 3.15 -17.25
C ARG A 42 1.02 2.18 -17.58
N GLU A 43 2.28 2.58 -17.38
CA GLU A 43 3.42 1.69 -17.60
C GLU A 43 3.38 0.49 -16.65
N GLN A 44 3.10 0.71 -15.37
CA GLN A 44 2.96 -0.35 -14.39
C GLN A 44 1.78 -1.27 -14.70
N PHE A 45 0.65 -0.70 -15.11
CA PHE A 45 -0.56 -1.44 -15.45
C PHE A 45 -0.37 -2.29 -16.71
N LYS A 46 0.29 -1.76 -17.76
CA LYS A 46 0.68 -2.56 -18.94
C LYS A 46 1.53 -3.77 -18.54
N GLY A 47 2.51 -3.56 -17.65
CA GLY A 47 3.31 -4.67 -17.13
C GLY A 47 2.47 -5.72 -16.40
N HIS A 48 1.43 -5.30 -15.66
CA HIS A 48 0.50 -6.21 -15.01
C HIS A 48 -0.35 -7.00 -16.03
N LEU A 49 -0.93 -6.31 -17.01
CA LEU A 49 -1.71 -6.93 -18.09
C LEU A 49 -0.90 -7.97 -18.87
N ASN A 50 0.37 -7.69 -19.17
CA ASN A 50 1.26 -8.62 -19.87
C ASN A 50 1.53 -9.93 -19.10
N ARG A 51 1.33 -9.93 -17.77
CA ARG A 51 1.47 -11.13 -16.93
C ARG A 51 0.14 -11.87 -16.74
N MET A 52 -0.98 -11.25 -17.09
CA MET A 52 -2.28 -11.90 -17.04
C MET A 52 -2.37 -12.92 -18.18
N LYS A 53 -2.93 -14.08 -17.86
CA LYS A 53 -3.22 -15.14 -18.84
C LYS A 53 -4.70 -15.47 -18.76
N PHE A 54 -5.32 -15.75 -19.89
CA PHE A 54 -6.68 -16.30 -19.90
C PHE A 54 -6.61 -17.76 -19.46
N VAL A 55 -7.51 -18.15 -18.57
CA VAL A 55 -7.52 -19.51 -18.00
C VAL A 55 -7.82 -20.55 -19.08
N GLU A 56 -8.63 -20.19 -20.07
CA GLU A 56 -9.01 -21.03 -21.21
C GLU A 56 -7.83 -21.36 -22.13
N ASP A 57 -6.80 -20.52 -22.15
CA ASP A 57 -5.59 -20.70 -22.97
C ASP A 57 -4.51 -21.55 -22.27
N LEU A 58 -4.74 -21.97 -21.02
CA LEU A 58 -3.77 -22.73 -20.22
C LEU A 58 -3.96 -24.23 -20.37
N SER A 59 -2.83 -24.96 -20.42
CA SER A 59 -2.86 -26.42 -20.26
C SER A 59 -3.23 -26.82 -18.82
N GLU A 60 -3.76 -28.04 -18.66
CA GLU A 60 -4.08 -28.60 -17.33
C GLU A 60 -2.86 -28.61 -16.39
N GLU A 61 -1.67 -28.89 -16.94
CA GLU A 61 -0.43 -28.91 -16.17
C GLU A 61 -0.02 -27.50 -15.68
N GLU A 62 -0.12 -26.48 -16.55
CA GLU A 62 0.15 -25.09 -16.17
C GLU A 62 -0.84 -24.58 -15.13
N LEU A 63 -2.13 -24.93 -15.28
CA LEU A 63 -3.18 -24.55 -14.34
C LEU A 63 -2.93 -25.15 -12.96
N ALA A 64 -2.59 -26.45 -12.89
CA ALA A 64 -2.28 -27.12 -11.63
C ALA A 64 -1.04 -26.50 -10.94
N ARG A 65 0.00 -26.14 -11.71
CA ARG A 65 1.18 -25.44 -11.18
C ARG A 65 0.82 -24.08 -10.58
N LEU A 66 0.05 -23.27 -11.30
CA LEU A 66 -0.38 -21.94 -10.83
C LEU A 66 -1.28 -22.02 -9.60
N GLN A 67 -2.18 -23.02 -9.54
CA GLN A 67 -3.03 -23.21 -8.36
C GLN A 67 -2.21 -23.56 -7.12
N LYS A 68 -1.22 -24.46 -7.27
CA LYS A 68 -0.32 -24.82 -6.18
C LYS A 68 0.51 -23.63 -5.71
N GLU A 69 1.10 -22.88 -6.64
CA GLU A 69 1.87 -21.66 -6.33
C GLU A 69 1.00 -20.63 -5.60
N ASN A 70 -0.23 -20.39 -6.07
CA ASN A 70 -1.16 -19.47 -5.40
C ASN A 70 -1.53 -19.93 -3.99
N GLU A 71 -1.67 -21.24 -3.76
CA GLU A 71 -1.93 -21.78 -2.44
C GLU A 71 -0.73 -21.59 -1.49
N GLU A 72 0.48 -21.83 -1.98
CA GLU A 72 1.72 -21.59 -1.23
C GLU A 72 1.86 -20.11 -0.85
N ILE A 73 1.58 -19.19 -1.80
CA ILE A 73 1.55 -17.75 -1.54
C ILE A 73 0.51 -17.40 -0.46
N ARG A 74 -0.71 -17.96 -0.55
CA ARG A 74 -1.76 -17.73 0.47
C ARG A 74 -1.31 -18.20 1.85
N ARG A 75 -0.69 -19.38 1.94
CA ARG A 75 -0.16 -19.93 3.20
C ARG A 75 0.96 -19.05 3.76
N ALA A 76 1.88 -18.60 2.92
CA ALA A 76 2.97 -17.70 3.31
C ALA A 76 2.43 -16.36 3.83
N ASN A 77 1.47 -15.75 3.12
CA ASN A 77 0.83 -14.51 3.54
C ASN A 77 0.10 -14.66 4.89
N ALA A 78 -0.65 -15.76 5.08
CA ALA A 78 -1.32 -16.03 6.35
C ALA A 78 -0.34 -16.22 7.52
N LYS A 79 0.81 -16.87 7.27
CA LYS A 79 1.87 -17.01 8.28
C LYS A 79 2.49 -15.66 8.62
N ALA A 80 2.83 -14.85 7.62
CA ALA A 80 3.41 -13.53 7.81
C ALA A 80 2.45 -12.61 8.59
N GLN A 81 1.15 -12.69 8.30
CA GLN A 81 0.14 -11.92 9.02
C GLN A 81 0.07 -12.31 10.50
N ARG A 82 0.05 -13.61 10.82
CA ARG A 82 0.07 -14.10 12.22
C ARG A 82 1.32 -13.65 12.97
N GLU A 83 2.47 -13.64 12.29
CA GLU A 83 3.73 -13.19 12.87
C GLU A 83 3.73 -11.68 13.13
N GLN A 84 3.16 -10.88 12.23
CA GLN A 84 2.95 -9.45 12.43
C GLN A 84 2.01 -9.18 13.61
N GLU A 85 0.87 -9.86 13.69
CA GLU A 85 -0.09 -9.73 14.79
C GLU A 85 0.55 -10.08 16.15
N HIS A 86 1.38 -11.13 16.19
CA HIS A 86 2.11 -11.51 17.39
C HIS A 86 3.16 -10.44 17.81
N LEU A 87 3.86 -9.85 16.85
CA LEU A 87 4.83 -8.78 17.12
C LEU A 87 4.15 -7.50 17.60
N GLU A 88 3.01 -7.13 17.03
CA GLU A 88 2.21 -5.98 17.47
C GLU A 88 1.71 -6.16 18.91
N GLN A 89 1.13 -7.32 19.24
CA GLN A 89 0.70 -7.64 20.60
C GLN A 89 1.87 -7.61 21.59
N SER A 90 3.04 -8.12 21.21
CA SER A 90 4.23 -8.05 22.05
C SER A 90 4.71 -6.61 22.23
N GLY A 91 4.57 -5.74 21.23
CA GLY A 91 4.90 -4.32 21.31
C GLY A 91 3.98 -3.57 22.27
N GLU A 92 2.66 -3.82 22.17
CA GLU A 92 1.65 -3.23 23.05
C GLU A 92 1.89 -3.60 24.52
N GLN A 93 2.18 -4.87 24.80
CA GLN A 93 2.49 -5.34 26.16
C GLN A 93 3.74 -4.66 26.75
N LEU A 94 4.75 -4.36 25.93
CA LEU A 94 5.95 -3.66 26.38
C LEU A 94 5.67 -2.17 26.65
N GLN A 95 4.82 -1.54 25.84
CA GLN A 95 4.35 -0.16 26.09
C GLN A 95 3.57 -0.08 27.39
N GLU A 96 2.60 -0.97 27.62
CA GLU A 96 1.79 -1.02 28.83
C GLU A 96 2.67 -1.20 30.08
N LYS A 97 3.65 -2.13 30.03
CA LYS A 97 4.62 -2.30 31.12
C LYS A 97 5.49 -1.06 31.35
N ALA A 98 5.90 -0.37 30.29
CA ALA A 98 6.69 0.85 30.42
C ALA A 98 5.88 2.00 31.03
N GLU A 99 4.60 2.12 30.68
CA GLU A 99 3.65 3.08 31.26
C GLU A 99 3.40 2.79 32.75
N GLU A 100 3.17 1.52 33.11
CA GLU A 100 3.04 1.13 34.52
C GLU A 100 4.27 1.50 35.36
N ILE A 101 5.48 1.30 34.81
CA ILE A 101 6.73 1.65 35.50
C ILE A 101 6.84 3.17 35.65
N TYR A 102 6.50 3.93 34.62
CA TYR A 102 6.52 5.39 34.65
C TYR A 102 5.55 5.95 35.71
N ASP A 103 4.33 5.43 35.75
CA ASP A 103 3.31 5.85 36.72
C ASP A 103 3.69 5.48 38.17
N LYS A 104 4.24 4.29 38.40
CA LYS A 104 4.74 3.86 39.72
C LYS A 104 5.88 4.76 40.23
N ASN A 105 6.76 5.23 39.34
CA ASN A 105 7.86 6.12 39.72
C ASN A 105 7.41 7.57 39.94
N ARG A 106 6.26 7.98 39.40
CA ARG A 106 5.67 9.31 39.61
C ARG A 106 4.94 9.44 40.96
N GLN A 107 4.51 8.32 41.53
CA GLN A 107 3.74 8.26 42.78
C GLN A 107 4.60 8.04 44.05
N ASN A 108 5.91 7.83 43.90
CA ASN A 108 6.90 7.77 45.00
C ASN A 108 7.68 9.07 45.11
#